data_AF-A0A1B4ZBR5-F1
#
_entry.id   AF-A0A1B4ZBR5-F1
#
_cell.length_a   1.000
_cell.length_b   1.000
_cell.length_c   1.000
_cell.angle_alpha   90.00
_cell.angle_beta   90.00
_cell.angle_gamma   90.00
#
_symmetry.space_group_name_H-M   'P 1'
#
loop_
_entity.id
_entity.type
_entity.pdbx_description
1 polymer ?
#
loop_
_entity_poly.entity_id
_entity_poly.type
_entity_poly.pdbx_seq_one_letter_code
_entity_poly.pdbx_strand_id
1 'polypeptide(L)' 'TSVHWHGMELDNESDGTPVTEFGIEPGMQRLYQYRLYRPGTFWYHS' A
#
# COMPACT_ATOMS: atom_id res chain seq x y z
N THR A 1 10.07 4.80 4.65
CA THR A 1 8.61 5.05 4.68
C THR A 1 7.91 4.04 3.80
N SER A 2 6.69 3.61 4.11
CA SER A 2 5.83 2.88 3.18
C SER A 2 4.42 3.50 3.22
N VAL A 3 3.49 2.99 2.42
CA VAL A 3 2.08 3.38 2.49
C VAL A 3 1.23 2.13 2.65
N HIS A 4 0.57 1.98 3.80
CA HIS A 4 -0.42 0.94 4.02
C HIS A 4 -1.83 1.42 3.68
N TRP A 5 -2.59 0.58 2.98
CA TRP A 5 -3.94 0.87 2.51
C TRP A 5 -4.99 0.21 3.40
N HIS A 6 -5.29 0.85 4.52
CA HIS A 6 -6.10 0.28 5.58
C HIS A 6 -7.52 -0.11 5.12
N GLY A 7 -7.79 -1.42 5.16
CA GLY A 7 -9.08 -2.01 4.83
C GLY A 7 -9.34 -2.21 3.33
N MET A 8 -8.36 -1.92 2.46
CA MET A 8 -8.47 -2.16 1.02
C MET A 8 -8.15 -3.61 0.69
N GLU A 9 -8.93 -4.22 -0.22
CA GLU A 9 -8.60 -5.51 -0.81
C GLU A 9 -7.72 -5.27 -2.04
N LEU A 10 -6.47 -5.74 -1.99
CA LEU A 10 -5.46 -5.52 -3.03
C LEU A 10 -4.48 -6.70 -3.09
N ASP A 11 -3.66 -6.75 -4.14
CA ASP A 11 -2.59 -7.74 -4.25
C ASP A 11 -1.54 -7.49 -3.16
N ASN A 12 -1.08 -8.55 -2.50
CA ASN A 12 -0.23 -8.47 -1.31
C ASN A 12 1.03 -7.61 -1.52
N GLU A 13 1.60 -7.57 -2.73
CA GLU A 13 2.77 -6.74 -3.06
C GLU A 13 2.53 -5.23 -2.95
N SER A 14 1.27 -4.80 -2.90
CA SER A 14 0.87 -3.39 -2.79
C SER A 14 0.36 -3.01 -1.39
N ASP A 15 0.47 -3.89 -0.38
CA ASP A 15 -0.09 -3.65 0.96
C ASP A 15 0.73 -2.69 1.83
N GLY A 16 2.01 -2.52 1.52
CA GLY A 16 2.89 -1.55 2.16
C GLY A 16 3.17 -1.74 3.65
N THR A 17 3.18 -3.00 4.11
CA THR A 17 3.59 -3.40 5.46
C THR A 17 5.03 -3.95 5.46
N PRO A 18 5.68 -4.08 6.64
CA PRO A 18 7.02 -4.68 6.74
C PRO A 18 7.11 -6.14 6.26
N VAL A 19 5.97 -6.81 6.08
CA VAL A 19 5.90 -8.18 5.53
C VAL A 19 5.94 -8.16 4.01
N THR A 20 5.38 -7.13 3.38
CA THR A 20 5.16 -7.09 1.94
C THR A 20 6.25 -6.33 1.19
N GLU A 21 6.92 -5.37 1.84
CA GLU A 21 8.03 -4.64 1.24
C GLU A 21 8.98 -4.02 2.28
N PHE A 22 10.17 -3.65 1.82
CA PHE A 22 11.09 -2.79 2.57
C PHE A 22 10.64 -1.32 2.50
N GLY A 23 11.07 -0.53 3.46
CA GLY A 23 10.83 0.91 3.45
C GLY A 23 11.41 1.58 2.20
N ILE A 24 10.63 2.49 1.62
CA ILE A 24 11.07 3.41 0.57
C ILE A 24 12.10 4.36 1.18
N GLU A 25 13.30 4.31 0.62
CA GLU A 25 14.44 5.15 1.01
C GLU A 25 14.25 6.62 0.59
N PRO A 26 14.89 7.58 1.26
CA PRO A 26 14.84 8.99 0.89
C PRO A 26 15.22 9.23 -0.58
N GLY A 27 14.38 9.97 -1.31
CA GLY A 27 14.60 10.27 -2.73
C GLY A 27 14.18 9.15 -3.70
N MET A 28 13.82 7.97 -3.20
CA MET A 28 13.30 6.86 -4.00
C MET A 28 11.78 6.94 -4.17
N GLN A 29 11.26 6.22 -5.15
CA GLN A 29 9.84 6.16 -5.46
C GLN A 29 9.36 4.71 -5.57
N ARG A 30 8.08 4.51 -5.25
CA ARG A 30 7.38 3.23 -5.36
C ARG A 30 6.00 3.46 -5.97
N LEU A 31 5.68 2.71 -7.02
CA LEU A 31 4.35 2.71 -7.63
C LEU A 31 3.49 1.62 -7.00
N TYR A 32 2.44 1.99 -6.27
CA TYR A 32 1.41 1.03 -5.87
C TYR A 32 0.36 0.94 -6.98
N GLN A 33 0.08 -0.27 -7.47
CA GLN A 33 -0.89 -0.50 -8.53
C GLN A 33 -1.72 -1.72 -8.18
N TYR A 34 -3.02 -1.52 -8.05
CA TYR A 34 -3.97 -2.56 -7.68
C TYR A 34 -5.36 -2.21 -8.19
N ARG A 35 -6.22 -3.22 -8.26
CA ARG A 35 -7.63 -3.07 -8.64
C ARG A 35 -8.49 -2.93 -7.39
N LEU A 36 -9.51 -2.06 -7.46
CA LEU A 36 -10.51 -1.94 -6.40
C LEU A 36 -11.66 -2.92 -6.63
N TYR A 37 -11.98 -3.72 -5.61
CA TYR A 37 -13.00 -4.77 -5.69
C TYR A 37 -14.32 -4.40 -5.02
N ARG A 38 -14.29 -3.59 -3.95
CA ARG A 38 -15.49 -3.24 -3.17
C ARG A 38 -15.63 -1.73 -2.94
N PRO A 39 -16.84 -1.17 -3.02
CA PRO A 39 -17.11 0.21 -2.63
C PRO A 39 -17.08 0.35 -1.11
N GLY A 40 -16.63 1.50 -0.61
CA GLY A 40 -16.58 1.80 0.82
C GLY A 40 -15.68 2.99 1.15
N THR A 41 -15.58 3.29 2.44
CA THR A 41 -14.65 4.29 2.96
C THR A 41 -13.41 3.59 3.49
N PHE A 42 -12.26 3.95 2.92
CA PHE A 42 -10.94 3.44 3.29
C PHE A 42 -9.99 4.61 3.49
N TRP A 43 -8.78 4.34 3.93
CA TRP A 43 -7.77 5.35 4.17
C TRP A 43 -6.37 4.75 4.02
N TYR A 44 -5.36 5.59 3.99
CA TYR A 44 -3.97 5.19 3.90
C TYR A 44 -3.14 5.89 4.97
N HIS A 45 -2.04 5.26 5.37
CA HIS A 45 -1.09 5.83 6.32
C HIS A 45 0.32 5.27 6.10
N SER A 46 1.32 5.92 6.69
CA SER A 46 2.68 5.39 6.76
C SER A 46 2.84 4.34 7.85
#